data_AF-A0A6G8Q8V3-F1
#
_entry.id   AF-A0A6G8Q8V3-F1
#
_cell.length_a   1.000
_cell.length_b   1.000
_cell.length_c   1.000
_cell.angle_alpha   90.00
_cell.angle_beta   90.00
_cell.angle_gamma   90.00
#
_symmetry.space_group_name_H-M   'P 1'
#
loop_
_entity.id
_entity.type
_entity.pdbx_description
1 polymer ?
#
loop_
_entity_poly.entity_id
_entity_poly.type
_entity_poly.pdbx_seq_one_letter_code
_entity_poly.pdbx_strand_id
1 'polypeptide(L)'
;MRGTVGETLERLILLQVGAAAATRDRVQQVVEGLIEQGRIEREEGRTVVDDVMNRARERSAGARSLVDASVQQGLRRGGLPTREDFEDMVFRVEQLEHRVRMLEDRPVAAPAAPPEAGEPDIAVDTPRDAPETPPGL
;
A
#
# COMPACT_ATOMS: atom_id res chain seq x y z
N MET A 1 -14.32 14.45 -15.71
CA MET A 1 -15.38 13.44 -15.45
C MET A 1 -15.08 12.68 -14.15
N ARG A 2 -15.25 13.30 -12.97
CA ARG A 2 -14.83 12.71 -11.67
C ARG A 2 -15.98 12.35 -10.71
N GLY A 3 -17.25 12.43 -11.15
CA GLY A 3 -18.41 12.19 -10.28
C GLY A 3 -19.23 10.93 -10.55
N THR A 4 -18.97 10.19 -11.64
CA THR A 4 -19.90 9.15 -12.10
C THR A 4 -19.85 7.85 -11.29
N VAL A 5 -18.68 7.46 -10.78
CA VAL A 5 -18.49 6.17 -10.09
C VAL A 5 -19.13 6.15 -8.70
N GLY A 6 -19.08 7.27 -7.96
CA GLY A 6 -19.74 7.37 -6.66
C GLY A 6 -21.26 7.34 -6.78
N GLU A 7 -21.81 8.05 -7.77
CA GLU A 7 -23.24 8.15 -8.02
C GLU A 7 -23.84 6.81 -8.51
N THR A 8 -23.12 6.04 -9.32
CA THR A 8 -23.57 4.70 -9.74
C THR A 8 -23.53 3.71 -8.58
N LEU A 9 -22.54 3.80 -7.68
CA LEU A 9 -22.47 2.94 -6.49
C LEU A 9 -23.62 3.21 -5.52
N GLU A 10 -23.94 4.48 -5.26
CA GLU A 10 -25.07 4.86 -4.39
C GLU A 10 -26.41 4.34 -4.94
N ARG A 11 -26.65 4.50 -6.25
CA ARG A 11 -27.83 3.97 -6.92
C ARG A 11 -27.91 2.44 -6.86
N LEU A 12 -26.79 1.75 -7.00
CA LEU A 12 -26.73 0.30 -6.89
C LEU A 12 -27.07 -0.17 -5.47
N ILE A 13 -26.55 0.50 -4.43
CA ILE A 13 -26.87 0.16 -3.03
C ILE A 13 -28.36 0.34 -2.76
N LEU A 14 -28.94 1.47 -3.17
CA LEU A 14 -30.38 1.73 -3.02
C LEU A 14 -31.23 0.69 -3.75
N LEU A 15 -30.85 0.33 -4.99
CA LEU A 15 -31.53 -0.71 -5.76
C LEU A 15 -31.46 -2.05 -5.04
N GLN A 16 -30.31 -2.41 -4.47
CA GLN A 16 -30.12 -3.68 -3.78
C GLN A 16 -30.97 -3.76 -2.50
N VAL A 17 -31.05 -2.68 -1.73
CA VAL A 17 -31.92 -2.58 -0.55
C VAL A 17 -33.38 -2.69 -0.96
N GLY A 18 -33.79 -1.98 -2.02
CA GLY A 18 -35.16 -2.05 -2.55
C GLY A 18 -35.53 -3.46 -3.02
N ALA A 19 -34.63 -4.13 -3.73
CA ALA A 19 -34.83 -5.51 -4.19
C ALA A 19 -34.96 -6.51 -3.02
N ALA A 20 -34.16 -6.34 -1.97
CA ALA A 20 -34.23 -7.17 -0.77
C ALA A 20 -35.55 -6.96 0.00
N ALA A 21 -35.99 -5.70 0.15
CA ALA A 21 -37.26 -5.37 0.77
C ALA A 21 -38.44 -5.96 -0.01
N ALA A 22 -38.47 -5.78 -1.34
CA ALA A 22 -39.51 -6.34 -2.20
C ALA A 22 -39.57 -7.88 -2.13
N THR A 23 -38.41 -8.54 -1.97
CA THR A 23 -38.35 -9.99 -1.79
C THR A 23 -39.00 -10.41 -0.47
N ARG A 24 -38.76 -9.67 0.62
CA ARG A 24 -39.39 -9.93 1.92
C ARG A 24 -40.90 -9.80 1.84
N ASP A 25 -41.40 -8.73 1.22
CA ASP A 25 -42.83 -8.50 1.05
C ASP A 25 -43.49 -9.61 0.24
N ARG A 26 -42.82 -10.09 -0.82
CA ARG A 26 -43.30 -11.21 -1.65
C ARG A 26 -43.43 -12.51 -0.85
N VAL A 27 -42.43 -12.83 -0.02
CA VAL A 27 -42.46 -14.03 0.83
C VAL A 27 -43.57 -13.92 1.87
N GLN A 28 -43.72 -12.74 2.50
CA GLN A 28 -44.78 -12.50 3.47
C GLN A 28 -46.17 -12.65 2.85
N GLN A 29 -46.41 -12.12 1.64
CA GLN A 29 -47.68 -12.28 0.93
C GLN A 29 -48.02 -13.75 0.65
N VAL A 30 -47.03 -14.56 0.25
CA VAL A 30 -47.25 -15.99 0.00
C VAL A 30 -47.65 -16.71 1.28
N VAL A 31 -46.99 -16.39 2.40
CA VAL A 31 -47.29 -16.98 3.71
C VAL A 31 -48.65 -16.52 4.23
N GLU A 32 -48.99 -15.24 4.10
CA GLU A 32 -50.30 -14.71 4.49
C GLU A 32 -51.43 -15.44 3.75
N GLY A 33 -51.27 -15.66 2.43
CA GLY A 33 -52.24 -16.45 1.66
C GLY A 33 -52.38 -17.91 2.13
N LEU A 34 -51.31 -18.51 2.68
CA LEU A 34 -51.38 -19.85 3.29
C LEU A 34 -52.12 -19.84 4.63
N ILE A 35 -51.98 -18.77 5.41
CA ILE A 35 -52.71 -18.56 6.67
C ILE A 35 -54.21 -18.35 6.39
N GLU A 36 -54.55 -17.50 5.41
CA GLU A 36 -55.94 -17.25 5.00
C GLU A 36 -56.67 -18.51 4.53
N GLN A 37 -55.94 -19.42 3.88
CA GLN A 37 -56.45 -20.71 3.44
C GLN A 37 -56.57 -21.74 4.57
N GLY A 38 -56.19 -21.39 5.81
CA GLY A 38 -56.17 -22.29 6.96
C GLY A 38 -55.14 -23.42 6.85
N ARG A 39 -54.13 -23.27 5.97
CA ARG A 39 -53.09 -24.30 5.75
C ARG A 39 -51.96 -24.22 6.77
N ILE A 40 -51.78 -23.06 7.40
CA ILE A 40 -50.71 -22.78 8.37
C ILE A 40 -51.27 -21.83 9.42
N GLU A 41 -50.86 -21.99 10.68
CA GLU A 41 -51.18 -21.01 11.72
C GLU A 41 -50.34 -19.74 11.60
N ARG A 42 -50.81 -18.63 12.17
CA ARG A 42 -50.14 -17.33 12.08
C ARG A 42 -48.74 -17.34 12.73
N GLU A 43 -48.55 -18.08 13.83
CA GLU A 43 -47.25 -18.22 14.48
C GLU A 43 -46.26 -19.04 13.63
N GLU A 44 -46.71 -20.15 13.07
CA GLU A 44 -45.90 -20.97 12.15
C GLU A 44 -45.52 -20.17 10.89
N GLY A 45 -46.46 -19.41 10.31
CA GLY A 45 -46.17 -18.59 9.14
C GLY A 45 -45.05 -17.58 9.39
N ARG A 46 -45.06 -16.90 10.56
CA ARG A 46 -44.00 -15.95 10.92
C ARG A 46 -42.64 -16.64 11.04
N THR A 47 -42.61 -17.83 11.62
CA THR A 47 -41.40 -18.67 11.72
C THR A 47 -40.87 -19.05 10.34
N VAL A 48 -41.75 -19.44 9.40
CA VAL A 48 -41.36 -19.79 8.02
C VAL A 48 -40.72 -18.60 7.29
N VAL A 49 -41.29 -17.40 7.42
CA VAL A 49 -40.71 -16.19 6.80
C VAL A 49 -39.30 -15.95 7.33
N ASP A 50 -39.11 -16.00 8.64
CA ASP A 50 -37.82 -15.73 9.26
C ASP A 50 -36.77 -16.81 8.92
N ASP A 51 -37.17 -18.08 8.86
CA ASP A 51 -36.32 -19.20 8.42
C ASP A 51 -35.81 -19.02 6.98
N VAL A 52 -36.71 -18.64 6.06
CA VAL A 52 -36.35 -18.39 4.65
C VAL A 52 -35.36 -17.24 4.56
N MET A 53 -35.60 -16.17 5.33
CA MET A 53 -34.73 -14.99 5.33
C MET A 53 -33.36 -15.30 5.94
N ASN A 54 -33.29 -16.09 7.00
CA ASN A 54 -32.04 -16.50 7.62
C ASN A 54 -31.21 -17.40 6.69
N ARG A 55 -31.84 -18.39 6.04
CA ARG A 55 -31.15 -19.23 5.03
C ARG A 55 -30.65 -18.42 3.85
N ALA A 56 -31.41 -17.40 3.41
CA ALA A 56 -30.97 -16.50 2.34
C ALA A 56 -29.73 -15.68 2.76
N ARG A 57 -29.67 -15.22 4.01
CA ARG A 57 -28.51 -14.50 4.56
C ARG A 57 -27.27 -15.38 4.62
N GLU A 58 -27.38 -16.61 5.10
CA GLU A 58 -26.25 -17.56 5.13
C GLU A 58 -25.71 -17.86 3.73
N ARG A 59 -26.61 -18.14 2.78
CA ARG A 59 -26.21 -18.40 1.38
C ARG A 59 -25.57 -17.18 0.71
N SER A 60 -26.09 -15.98 0.98
CA SER A 60 -25.53 -14.75 0.43
C SER A 60 -24.15 -14.39 1.02
N ALA A 61 -23.88 -14.73 2.28
CA ALA A 61 -22.55 -14.55 2.88
C ALA A 61 -21.48 -15.40 2.17
N GLY A 62 -21.77 -16.67 1.90
CA GLY A 62 -20.87 -17.54 1.12
C GLY A 62 -20.66 -17.05 -0.31
N ALA A 63 -21.73 -16.59 -0.98
CA ALA A 63 -21.65 -16.03 -2.32
C ALA A 63 -20.82 -14.73 -2.37
N ARG A 64 -20.92 -13.85 -1.36
CA ARG A 64 -20.12 -12.62 -1.28
C ARG A 64 -18.63 -12.91 -1.25
N SER A 65 -18.18 -13.90 -0.49
CA SER A 65 -16.76 -14.29 -0.44
C SER A 65 -16.21 -14.70 -1.81
N LEU A 66 -16.98 -15.48 -2.58
CA LEU A 66 -16.59 -15.89 -3.93
C LEU A 66 -16.53 -14.70 -4.90
N VAL A 67 -17.49 -13.78 -4.78
CA VAL A 67 -17.51 -12.55 -5.57
C VAL A 67 -16.30 -11.67 -5.23
N ASP A 68 -16.01 -11.44 -3.95
CA ASP A 68 -14.85 -10.64 -3.52
C ASP A 68 -13.54 -11.21 -4.05
N ALA A 69 -13.35 -12.53 -3.97
CA ALA A 69 -12.17 -13.19 -4.53
C ALA A 69 -12.07 -12.99 -6.05
N SER A 70 -13.19 -13.13 -6.76
CA SER A 70 -13.27 -12.94 -8.21
C SER A 70 -13.01 -11.49 -8.63
N VAL A 71 -13.57 -10.54 -7.89
CA VAL A 71 -13.37 -9.10 -8.10
C VAL A 71 -11.92 -8.72 -7.84
N GLN A 72 -11.32 -9.15 -6.73
CA GLN A 72 -9.89 -8.92 -6.47
C GLN A 72 -9.02 -9.51 -7.58
N GLN A 73 -9.32 -10.72 -8.05
CA GLN A 73 -8.56 -11.34 -9.12
C GLN A 73 -8.73 -10.63 -10.47
N GLY A 74 -9.94 -10.14 -10.76
CA GLY A 74 -10.24 -9.31 -11.93
C GLY A 74 -9.50 -7.97 -11.90
N LEU A 75 -9.49 -7.29 -10.76
CA LEU A 75 -8.76 -6.04 -10.55
C LEU A 75 -7.25 -6.24 -10.77
N ARG A 76 -6.66 -7.29 -10.19
CA ARG A 76 -5.25 -7.64 -10.40
C ARG A 76 -4.94 -7.94 -11.87
N ARG A 77 -5.80 -8.69 -12.57
CA ARG A 77 -5.64 -8.99 -14.02
C ARG A 77 -5.80 -7.74 -14.90
N GLY A 78 -6.67 -6.82 -14.50
CA GLY A 78 -6.91 -5.56 -15.21
C GLY A 78 -5.82 -4.50 -15.01
N GLY A 79 -4.77 -4.81 -14.25
CA GLY A 79 -3.67 -3.88 -13.97
C GLY A 79 -4.03 -2.79 -12.96
N LEU A 80 -5.11 -2.95 -12.20
CA LEU A 80 -5.48 -2.03 -11.12
C LEU A 80 -4.77 -2.46 -9.83
N PRO A 81 -3.81 -1.66 -9.33
CA PRO A 81 -3.09 -1.98 -8.10
C PRO A 81 -4.04 -1.89 -6.90
N THR A 82 -3.85 -2.79 -5.96
CA THR A 82 -4.56 -2.75 -4.68
C THR A 82 -4.02 -1.62 -3.82
N ARG A 83 -4.73 -1.30 -2.73
CA ARG A 83 -4.26 -0.30 -1.77
C ARG A 83 -2.92 -0.70 -1.14
N GLU A 84 -2.75 -1.99 -0.85
CA GLU A 84 -1.51 -2.54 -0.30
C GLU A 84 -0.34 -2.35 -1.28
N ASP A 85 -0.56 -2.65 -2.57
CA ASP A 85 0.45 -2.41 -3.62
C ASP A 85 0.86 -0.92 -3.70
N PHE A 86 -0.09 -0.01 -3.45
CA PHE A 86 0.18 1.43 -3.43
C PHE A 86 0.98 1.84 -2.19
N GLU A 87 0.63 1.34 -1.01
CA GLU A 87 1.35 1.60 0.25
C GLU A 87 2.78 1.07 0.18
N ASP A 88 2.99 -0.13 -0.36
CA ASP A 88 4.32 -0.69 -0.62
C ASP A 88 5.14 0.20 -1.56
N MET A 89 4.51 0.75 -2.61
CA MET A 89 5.18 1.64 -3.54
C MET A 89 5.58 2.96 -2.87
N VAL A 90 4.70 3.54 -2.04
CA VAL A 90 5.01 4.75 -1.24
C VAL A 90 6.19 4.49 -0.32
N PHE A 91 6.20 3.37 0.43
CA PHE A 91 7.30 3.03 1.32
C PHE A 91 8.64 2.87 0.58
N ARG A 92 8.61 2.28 -0.63
CA ARG A 92 9.82 2.18 -1.47
C ARG A 92 10.32 3.54 -1.95
N VAL A 93 9.41 4.47 -2.24
CA VAL A 93 9.76 5.85 -2.61
C VAL A 93 10.42 6.57 -1.43
N GLU A 94 9.85 6.48 -0.22
CA GLU A 94 10.44 7.10 0.98
C GLU A 94 11.86 6.59 1.27
N GLN A 95 12.09 5.29 1.14
CA GLN A 95 13.43 4.72 1.29
C GLN A 95 14.41 5.21 0.24
N LEU A 96 13.97 5.37 -1.01
CA LEU A 96 14.79 5.93 -2.08
C LEU A 96 15.15 7.39 -1.78
N GLU A 97 14.18 8.20 -1.36
CA GLU A 97 14.39 9.60 -0.97
C GLU A 97 15.35 9.73 0.21
N HIS A 98 15.29 8.81 1.18
CA HIS A 98 16.23 8.80 2.30
C HIS A 98 17.65 8.45 1.84
N ARG A 99 17.80 7.44 0.98
CA ARG A 99 19.11 7.05 0.43
C ARG A 99 19.73 8.14 -0.44
N VAL A 100 18.92 8.83 -1.23
CA VAL A 100 19.36 9.97 -2.05
C VAL A 100 19.90 11.08 -1.14
N ARG A 101 19.17 11.45 -0.08
CA ARG A 101 19.64 12.44 0.90
C ARG A 101 20.97 12.05 1.54
N MET A 102 21.13 10.80 1.98
CA MET A 102 22.40 10.30 2.54
C MET A 102 23.58 10.35 1.57
N LEU A 103 23.33 10.28 0.26
CA LEU A 103 24.36 10.40 -0.77
C LEU A 103 24.68 11.87 -1.09
N GLU A 104 23.67 12.74 -1.10
CA GLU A 104 23.82 14.19 -1.29
C GLU A 104 24.55 14.84 -0.10
N ASP A 105 24.29 14.37 1.12
CA ASP A 105 24.90 14.84 2.36
C ASP A 105 26.31 14.26 2.60
N ARG A 106 26.79 13.34 1.75
CA ARG A 106 28.15 12.83 1.85
C ARG A 106 29.11 13.96 1.44
N PRO A 107 29.93 14.50 2.36
CA PRO A 107 31.00 15.40 1.96
C PRO A 107 31.90 14.60 1.04
N VAL A 108 32.22 15.14 -0.14
CA VAL A 108 33.27 14.60 -1.01
C VAL A 108 34.47 14.36 -0.11
N ALA A 109 34.79 13.08 0.14
CA ALA A 109 35.94 12.73 0.94
C ALA A 109 37.14 13.41 0.28
N ALA A 110 37.69 14.42 0.97
CA ALA A 110 38.92 15.07 0.54
C ALA A 110 39.93 13.94 0.25
N PRO A 111 40.57 13.94 -0.93
CA PRO A 111 41.50 12.87 -1.27
C PRO A 111 42.51 12.74 -0.14
N ALA A 112 42.64 11.52 0.39
CA ALA A 112 43.61 11.21 1.43
C ALA A 112 44.96 11.81 1.02
N ALA A 113 45.45 12.77 1.80
CA ALA A 113 46.78 13.33 1.59
C ALA A 113 47.78 12.17 1.53
N PRO A 114 48.70 12.14 0.56
CA PRO A 114 49.73 11.10 0.48
C PRO A 114 50.51 11.06 1.81
N PRO A 115 50.98 9.88 2.25
CA PRO A 115 51.82 9.82 3.44
C PRO A 115 53.07 10.67 3.17
N GLU A 116 53.32 11.64 4.04
CA GLU A 116 54.51 12.48 4.00
C GLU A 116 55.75 11.58 4.00
N ALA A 117 56.37 11.44 2.83
CA ALA A 117 57.68 10.85 2.68
C ALA A 117 58.67 11.87 3.25
N GLY A 118 59.33 11.51 4.35
CA GLY A 118 60.33 12.33 5.01
C GLY A 118 61.40 12.83 4.04
N GLU A 119 61.67 14.14 4.10
CA GLU A 119 62.77 14.78 3.40
C GLU A 119 64.10 14.11 3.80
N PRO A 120 64.99 13.77 2.84
CA PRO A 120 66.34 13.38 3.18
C PRO A 120 67.13 14.63 3.61
N ASP A 121 67.64 14.58 4.83
CA ASP A 121 68.54 15.54 5.45
C ASP A 121 69.83 15.70 4.62
N ILE A 122 69.91 16.75 3.81
CA ILE A 122 71.14 17.12 3.08
C ILE A 122 71.92 18.08 3.98
N ALA A 123 72.81 17.53 4.79
CA ALA A 123 73.76 18.28 5.58
C ALA A 123 74.64 19.15 4.67
N VAL A 124 74.43 20.47 4.74
CA VAL A 124 75.31 21.47 4.13
C VAL A 124 76.55 21.61 5.00
N ASP A 125 77.62 20.93 4.60
CA ASP A 125 78.97 21.16 5.16
C ASP A 125 79.52 22.49 4.61
N THR A 126 79.69 23.47 5.48
CA THR A 126 80.33 24.75 5.15
C THR A 126 81.69 24.80 5.86
N PRO A 127 82.82 24.76 5.15
CA PRO A 127 84.10 25.03 5.78
C PRO A 127 84.32 26.54 5.86
N ARG A 128 84.52 27.03 7.08
CA ARG A 128 85.01 28.38 7.39
C ARG A 128 86.43 28.27 7.95
N ASP A 129 87.36 28.99 7.33
CA ASP A 129 88.63 29.56 7.85
C ASP A 129 89.65 29.59 6.71
N ALA A 130 90.56 30.54 6.51
CA ALA A 130 90.82 31.93 6.88
C ALA A 130 91.99 32.37 5.94
N PRO A 131 92.29 33.66 5.72
CA PRO A 131 93.22 34.08 4.67
C PRO A 131 94.68 34.11 5.15
N GLU A 132 95.59 33.47 4.43
CA GLU A 132 97.03 33.71 4.60
C GLU A 132 97.70 34.11 3.27
N THR A 133 98.39 35.25 3.30
CA THR A 133 99.30 35.79 2.29
C THR A 133 100.58 36.17 3.04
N PRO A 134 101.78 36.32 2.43
CA PRO A 134 102.55 35.53 1.45
C PRO A 134 103.91 35.08 2.13
N PRO A 135 105.02 34.69 1.46
CA PRO A 135 105.90 35.53 0.59
C PRO A 135 106.43 34.73 -0.63
N GLY A 136 107.14 35.21 -1.65
CA GLY A 136 107.83 36.45 -1.99
C GLY A 136 108.96 36.09 -2.97
N LEU A 137 109.03 36.77 -4.12
CA LEU A 137 110.21 37.20 -4.92
C LEU A 137 109.75 37.68 -6.29
#